data_AF-A0A4U8T1Z8-F1
#
_entry.id   AF-A0A4U8T1Z8-F1
#
_cell.length_a   1.000
_cell.length_b   1.000
_cell.length_c   1.000
_cell.angle_alpha   90.00
_cell.angle_beta   90.00
_cell.angle_gamma   90.00
#
_symmetry.space_group_name_H-M   'P 1'
#
loop_
_entity.id
_entity.type
_entity.pdbx_description
1 polymer ?
#
loop_
_entity_poly.entity_id
_entity_poly.type
_entity_poly.pdbx_seq_one_letter_code
_entity_poly.pdbx_strand_id
1 'polypeptide(L)'
;MQKIGTDQYGADILLLSENIAVISSGENKGLVLYYDDLGCLHNTCLECLAETYSNKAEILSQIVDLRNIVVDGYFIDLYNETIDNGPFETSEDNSIIRYKGYSFNVLTNELTGEIQELNSDFTMECKEPSEETKNRLVALLKAIVRADISGFCTEKELQNIEECVVQD
;
A
#
# COMPACT_ATOMS: atom_id res chain seq x y z
N MET A 1 -25.39 4.76 -1.12
CA MET A 1 -24.20 5.53 -1.50
C MET A 1 -24.61 6.56 -2.53
N GLN A 2 -23.98 7.74 -2.52
CA GLN A 2 -24.33 8.85 -3.40
C GLN A 2 -23.05 9.37 -4.07
N LYS A 3 -23.10 9.62 -5.38
CA LYS A 3 -22.03 10.35 -6.09
C LYS A 3 -22.06 11.81 -5.65
N ILE A 4 -20.91 12.30 -5.19
CA ILE A 4 -20.76 13.66 -4.65
C ILE A 4 -19.91 14.57 -5.52
N GLY A 5 -19.15 14.00 -6.45
CA GLY A 5 -18.31 14.77 -7.36
C GLY A 5 -17.43 13.88 -8.22
N THR A 6 -16.41 14.51 -8.79
CA THR A 6 -15.31 13.84 -9.47
C THR A 6 -13.98 14.40 -9.01
N ASP A 7 -12.92 13.59 -9.04
CA ASP A 7 -11.56 14.09 -8.83
C ASP A 7 -11.08 14.92 -10.04
N GLN A 8 -9.84 15.41 -9.97
CA GLN A 8 -9.22 16.22 -11.03
C GLN A 8 -9.01 15.46 -12.36
N TYR A 9 -9.10 14.13 -12.33
CA TYR A 9 -8.97 13.25 -13.49
C TYR A 9 -10.34 12.78 -14.01
N GLY A 10 -11.44 13.22 -13.40
CA GLY A 10 -12.80 12.86 -13.79
C GLY A 10 -13.30 11.54 -13.20
N ALA A 11 -12.60 10.95 -12.22
CA ALA A 11 -13.02 9.74 -11.54
C ALA A 11 -14.14 10.02 -10.52
N ASP A 12 -15.10 9.10 -10.41
CA ASP A 12 -16.30 9.30 -9.59
C ASP A 12 -16.01 9.14 -8.10
N ILE A 13 -16.40 10.13 -7.30
CA ILE A 13 -16.28 10.10 -5.84
C ILE A 13 -17.63 9.70 -5.23
N LEU A 14 -17.65 8.61 -4.47
CA LEU A 14 -18.82 8.07 -3.79
C LEU A 14 -18.74 8.34 -2.29
N LEU A 15 -19.79 8.96 -1.75
CA LEU A 15 -19.92 9.16 -0.31
C LEU A 15 -20.38 7.86 0.37
N LEU A 16 -19.57 7.41 1.33
CA LEU A 16 -19.79 6.20 2.12
C LEU A 16 -20.49 6.54 3.44
N SER A 17 -19.97 7.50 4.21
CA SER A 17 -20.55 8.01 5.46
C SER A 17 -20.60 9.55 5.46
N GLU A 18 -20.92 10.18 6.58
CA GLU A 18 -21.00 11.65 6.68
C GLU A 18 -19.67 12.34 6.33
N ASN A 19 -18.54 11.70 6.64
CA ASN A 19 -17.21 12.26 6.51
C ASN A 19 -16.24 11.40 5.67
N ILE A 20 -16.70 10.31 5.06
CA ILE A 20 -15.84 9.39 4.30
C ILE A 20 -16.37 9.21 2.90
N ALA A 21 -15.48 9.36 1.93
CA ALA A 21 -15.74 9.06 0.54
C ALA A 21 -14.68 8.10 -0.02
N VAL A 22 -14.96 7.55 -1.19
CA VAL A 22 -14.01 6.70 -1.92
C VAL A 22 -14.06 7.00 -3.42
N ILE A 23 -12.91 6.97 -4.07
CA ILE A 23 -12.80 7.07 -5.52
C ILE A 23 -13.17 5.71 -6.13
N SER A 24 -14.15 5.70 -7.03
CA SER A 24 -14.77 4.46 -7.52
C SER A 24 -14.31 4.03 -8.92
N SER A 25 -13.50 4.85 -9.60
CA SER A 25 -13.02 4.61 -10.96
C SER A 25 -11.67 5.30 -11.20
N GLY A 26 -11.06 5.07 -12.37
CA GLY A 26 -9.81 5.72 -12.76
C GLY A 26 -8.57 5.18 -12.04
N GLU A 27 -7.49 5.94 -12.11
CA GLU A 27 -6.17 5.57 -11.56
C GLU A 27 -6.16 5.52 -10.03
N ASN A 28 -6.91 6.42 -9.39
CA ASN A 28 -7.00 6.49 -7.92
C ASN A 28 -8.12 5.62 -7.34
N LYS A 29 -8.68 4.68 -8.12
CA LYS A 29 -9.77 3.80 -7.64
C LYS A 29 -9.36 3.13 -6.33
N GLY A 30 -10.23 3.22 -5.34
CA GLY A 30 -9.99 2.67 -4.01
C GLY A 30 -9.43 3.67 -3.01
N LEU A 31 -8.87 4.80 -3.44
CA LEU A 31 -8.42 5.83 -2.52
C LEU A 31 -9.59 6.32 -1.67
N VAL A 32 -9.44 6.22 -0.35
CA VAL A 32 -10.40 6.73 0.62
C VAL A 32 -10.06 8.18 0.95
N LEU A 33 -11.09 9.01 1.00
CA LEU A 33 -11.01 10.43 1.26
C LEU A 33 -11.81 10.77 2.51
N TYR A 34 -11.37 11.81 3.22
CA TYR A 34 -12.05 12.34 4.41
C TYR A 34 -12.53 13.77 4.16
N TYR A 35 -13.72 14.10 4.67
CA TYR A 35 -14.22 15.47 4.75
C TYR A 35 -13.93 16.07 6.11
N ASP A 36 -13.23 17.20 6.13
CA ASP A 36 -13.08 17.97 7.36
C ASP A 36 -14.37 18.75 7.73
N ASP A 37 -14.35 19.37 8.91
CA ASP A 37 -15.47 20.18 9.42
C ASP A 37 -15.78 21.41 8.54
N LEU A 38 -14.88 21.78 7.63
CA LEU A 38 -15.06 22.88 6.67
C LEU A 38 -15.63 22.39 5.33
N GLY A 39 -15.80 21.08 5.17
CA GLY A 39 -16.31 20.45 3.94
C GLY A 39 -15.23 20.28 2.85
N CYS A 40 -13.95 20.36 3.21
CA CYS A 40 -12.84 20.09 2.29
C CYS A 40 -12.49 18.60 2.27
N LEU A 41 -12.23 18.06 1.07
CA LEU A 41 -11.79 16.68 0.87
C LEU A 41 -10.28 16.58 1.02
N HIS A 42 -9.84 15.57 1.77
CA HIS A 42 -8.43 15.28 2.03
C HIS A 42 -8.12 13.82 1.70
N ASN A 43 -6.89 13.60 1.21
CA ASN A 43 -6.38 12.25 1.01
C ASN A 43 -6.12 11.59 2.38
N THR A 44 -6.35 10.29 2.43
CA THR A 44 -6.03 9.46 3.59
C THR A 44 -4.96 8.44 3.21
N CYS A 45 -4.46 7.71 4.19
CA CYS A 45 -3.57 6.57 4.00
C CYS A 45 -4.38 5.26 3.92
N LEU A 46 -5.68 5.37 3.64
CA LEU A 46 -6.58 4.24 3.56
C LEU A 46 -6.91 3.92 2.11
N GLU A 47 -7.03 2.62 1.82
CA GLU A 47 -7.35 2.11 0.49
C GLU A 47 -8.46 1.06 0.59
N CYS A 48 -9.43 1.13 -0.32
CA CYS A 48 -10.50 0.16 -0.47
C CYS A 48 -10.15 -0.87 -1.55
N LEU A 49 -10.06 -2.13 -1.12
CA LEU A 49 -9.70 -3.26 -1.99
C LEU A 49 -10.90 -3.93 -2.66
N ALA A 50 -12.12 -3.43 -2.42
CA ALA A 50 -13.32 -3.98 -3.04
C ALA A 50 -13.25 -3.89 -4.57
N GLU A 51 -13.53 -5.00 -5.25
CA GLU A 51 -13.55 -5.04 -6.72
C GLU A 51 -14.67 -4.16 -7.28
N THR A 52 -15.82 -4.17 -6.60
CA THR A 52 -17.03 -3.43 -7.00
C THR A 52 -17.53 -2.50 -5.91
N TYR A 53 -18.18 -1.41 -6.32
CA TYR A 53 -18.63 -0.34 -5.43
C TYR A 53 -20.16 -0.30 -5.38
N SER A 54 -20.78 -1.48 -5.28
CA SER A 54 -22.23 -1.65 -5.32
C SER A 54 -22.88 -1.69 -3.93
N ASN A 55 -22.13 -2.14 -2.91
CA ASN A 55 -22.61 -2.29 -1.54
C ASN A 55 -21.70 -1.55 -0.56
N LYS A 56 -22.30 -0.65 0.25
CA LYS A 56 -21.57 0.14 1.24
C LYS A 56 -20.88 -0.73 2.30
N ALA A 57 -21.55 -1.75 2.82
CA ALA A 57 -21.01 -2.58 3.89
C ALA A 57 -19.80 -3.40 3.42
N GLU A 58 -19.84 -3.86 2.17
CA GLU A 58 -18.72 -4.55 1.52
C GLU A 58 -17.53 -3.62 1.31
N ILE A 59 -17.76 -2.39 0.83
CA ILE A 59 -16.69 -1.40 0.68
C ILE A 59 -16.02 -1.14 2.04
N LEU A 60 -16.82 -0.83 3.07
CA LEU A 60 -16.30 -0.52 4.40
C LEU A 60 -15.48 -1.67 5.00
N SER A 61 -15.90 -2.92 4.79
CA SER A 61 -15.17 -4.10 5.28
C SER A 61 -13.92 -4.45 4.46
N GLN A 62 -13.67 -3.74 3.36
CA GLN A 62 -12.49 -3.90 2.49
C GLN A 62 -11.55 -2.70 2.54
N ILE A 63 -11.75 -1.75 3.48
CA ILE A 63 -10.83 -0.64 3.69
C ILE A 63 -9.66 -1.11 4.56
N VAL A 64 -8.43 -0.89 4.09
CA VAL A 64 -7.18 -1.17 4.80
C VAL A 64 -6.43 0.13 5.10
N ASP A 65 -5.75 0.19 6.24
CA ASP A 65 -4.79 1.25 6.55
C ASP A 65 -3.41 0.87 6.02
N LEU A 66 -2.92 1.60 5.03
CA LEU A 66 -1.64 1.34 4.38
C LEU A 66 -0.44 1.50 5.33
N ARG A 67 -0.62 2.15 6.49
CA ARG A 67 0.41 2.26 7.53
C ARG A 67 0.46 1.07 8.48
N ASN A 68 -0.59 0.26 8.51
CA ASN A 68 -0.80 -0.79 9.51
C ASN A 68 -1.13 -2.14 8.88
N ILE A 69 -0.39 -2.52 7.82
CA ILE A 69 -0.57 -3.81 7.15
C ILE A 69 0.20 -4.88 7.92
N VAL A 70 -0.44 -6.04 8.12
CA VAL A 70 0.22 -7.22 8.72
C VAL A 70 0.15 -8.40 7.75
N VAL A 71 1.31 -8.98 7.45
CA VAL A 71 1.48 -10.12 6.54
C VAL A 71 2.47 -11.10 7.14
N ASP A 72 2.09 -12.38 7.28
CA ASP A 72 2.95 -13.46 7.80
C ASP A 72 3.66 -13.12 9.13
N GLY A 73 3.06 -12.26 9.96
CA GLY A 73 3.62 -11.79 11.24
C GLY A 73 4.56 -10.57 11.15
N TYR A 74 4.77 -10.02 9.96
CA TYR A 74 5.51 -8.78 9.72
C TYR A 74 4.58 -7.58 9.72
N PHE A 75 5.04 -6.47 10.32
CA PHE A 75 4.35 -5.18 10.25
C PHE A 75 4.90 -4.37 9.09
N ILE A 76 4.03 -3.91 8.20
CA ILE A 76 4.39 -3.22 6.97
C ILE A 76 3.62 -1.90 6.90
N ASP A 77 4.38 -0.82 6.72
CA ASP A 77 3.88 0.51 6.42
C ASP A 77 4.26 0.83 4.97
N LEU A 78 3.28 0.75 4.07
CA LEU A 78 3.48 1.06 2.66
C LEU A 78 3.47 2.56 2.38
N TYR A 79 2.96 3.38 3.30
CA TYR A 79 2.95 4.84 3.14
C TYR A 79 4.32 5.44 3.47
N ASN A 80 4.97 4.96 4.53
CA ASN A 80 6.30 5.39 4.95
C ASN A 80 7.42 4.42 4.49
N GLU A 81 7.08 3.43 3.68
CA GLU A 81 7.99 2.40 3.15
C GLU A 81 8.85 1.69 4.23
N THR A 82 8.21 1.13 5.26
CA THR A 82 8.91 0.35 6.30
C THR A 82 8.34 -1.05 6.52
N ILE A 83 9.22 -1.99 6.89
CA ILE A 83 8.88 -3.34 7.39
C ILE A 83 9.60 -3.61 8.70
N ASP A 84 8.85 -3.89 9.77
CA ASP A 84 9.36 -3.96 11.15
C ASP A 84 10.22 -2.74 11.56
N ASN A 85 9.88 -1.54 11.08
CA ASN A 85 10.64 -0.29 11.20
C ASN A 85 11.96 -0.22 10.39
N GLY A 86 12.25 -1.22 9.56
CA GLY A 86 13.34 -1.18 8.59
C GLY A 86 12.87 -0.58 7.26
N PRO A 87 13.61 0.36 6.65
CA PRO A 87 13.18 0.96 5.39
C PRO A 87 13.27 -0.04 4.23
N PHE A 88 12.35 0.10 3.28
CA PHE A 88 12.44 -0.40 1.91
C PHE A 88 12.14 0.75 0.95
N GLU A 89 12.28 0.53 -0.35
CA GLU A 89 11.88 1.52 -1.36
C GLU A 89 11.08 0.84 -2.46
N THR A 90 10.12 1.53 -3.04
CA THR A 90 9.41 1.11 -4.25
C THR A 90 9.71 2.03 -5.43
N SER A 91 9.63 1.50 -6.66
CA SER A 91 9.54 2.37 -7.83
C SER A 91 8.18 3.07 -7.87
N GLU A 92 8.08 4.18 -8.59
CA GLU A 92 6.83 4.96 -8.71
C GLU A 92 5.62 4.13 -9.16
N ASP A 93 5.86 3.08 -9.97
CA ASP A 93 4.85 2.16 -10.47
C ASP A 93 4.68 0.89 -9.61
N ASN A 94 5.31 0.84 -8.44
CA ASN A 94 5.37 -0.32 -7.53
C ASN A 94 5.89 -1.62 -8.17
N SER A 95 6.56 -1.55 -9.34
CA SER A 95 7.07 -2.73 -10.04
C SER A 95 8.38 -3.26 -9.49
N ILE A 96 9.14 -2.43 -8.75
CA ILE A 96 10.44 -2.80 -8.16
C ILE A 96 10.42 -2.50 -6.67
N ILE A 97 10.83 -3.49 -5.86
CA ILE A 97 11.02 -3.37 -4.41
C ILE A 97 12.51 -3.43 -4.12
N ARG A 98 13.05 -2.44 -3.39
CA ARG A 98 14.44 -2.45 -2.92
C ARG A 98 14.49 -2.64 -1.41
N TYR A 99 15.22 -3.65 -0.95
CA TYR A 99 15.34 -3.96 0.46
C TYR A 99 16.67 -4.65 0.78
N LYS A 100 17.43 -4.10 1.75
CA LYS A 100 18.72 -4.66 2.21
C LYS A 100 19.69 -5.03 1.06
N GLY A 101 19.82 -4.14 0.08
CA GLY A 101 20.73 -4.34 -1.07
C GLY A 101 20.19 -5.24 -2.18
N TYR A 102 18.96 -5.75 -2.04
CA TYR A 102 18.28 -6.53 -3.08
C TYR A 102 17.24 -5.68 -3.80
N SER A 103 17.09 -5.90 -5.10
CA SER A 103 16.02 -5.35 -5.94
C SER A 103 15.19 -6.50 -6.49
N PHE A 104 13.90 -6.51 -6.21
CA PHE A 104 12.95 -7.51 -6.67
C PHE A 104 11.98 -6.89 -7.67
N ASN A 105 11.87 -7.46 -8.86
CA ASN A 105 10.89 -7.07 -9.86
C ASN A 105 9.59 -7.88 -9.65
N VAL A 106 8.53 -7.18 -9.25
CA VAL A 106 7.20 -7.74 -8.96
C VAL A 106 6.57 -8.37 -10.20
N LEU A 107 6.83 -7.83 -11.39
CA LEU A 107 6.24 -8.29 -12.65
C LEU A 107 6.93 -9.56 -13.18
N THR A 108 8.27 -9.62 -13.09
CA THR A 108 9.05 -10.74 -13.63
C THR A 108 9.38 -11.81 -12.58
N ASN A 109 9.12 -11.54 -11.30
CA ASN A 109 9.57 -12.34 -10.16
C ASN A 109 11.10 -12.53 -10.10
N GLU A 110 11.86 -11.58 -10.66
CA GLU A 110 13.32 -11.65 -10.68
C GLU A 110 13.90 -10.93 -9.48
N LEU A 111 14.81 -11.61 -8.77
CA LEU A 111 15.60 -11.03 -7.69
C LEU A 111 17.00 -10.73 -8.20
N THR A 112 17.41 -9.47 -8.06
CA THR A 112 18.80 -9.02 -8.27
C THR A 112 19.36 -8.55 -6.94
N GLY A 113 20.62 -8.85 -6.65
CA GLY A 113 21.22 -8.67 -5.34
C GLY A 113 22.44 -7.78 -5.31
N GLU A 114 22.93 -7.58 -4.09
CA GLU A 114 24.15 -6.83 -3.81
C GLU A 114 25.35 -7.48 -4.51
N ILE A 115 26.03 -6.70 -5.35
CA ILE A 115 27.24 -7.11 -6.07
C ILE A 115 28.39 -7.22 -5.07
N GLN A 116 29.07 -8.36 -4.99
CA GLN A 116 30.30 -8.51 -4.20
C GLN A 116 31.56 -8.15 -5.01
N GLU A 117 32.65 -7.85 -4.28
CA GLU A 117 34.00 -7.71 -4.84
C GLU A 117 34.37 -8.93 -5.68
N LEU A 118 35.12 -8.72 -6.79
CA LEU A 118 35.53 -9.81 -7.67
C LEU A 118 36.20 -10.93 -6.86
N ASN A 119 35.69 -12.13 -7.02
CA ASN A 119 36.33 -13.35 -6.55
C ASN A 119 37.76 -13.42 -7.13
N SER A 120 38.65 -14.26 -6.57
CA SER A 120 39.96 -14.55 -7.17
C SER A 120 39.90 -14.98 -8.63
N ASP A 121 38.72 -15.45 -9.06
CA ASP A 121 38.44 -15.98 -10.40
C ASP A 121 37.73 -14.95 -11.31
N PHE A 122 37.67 -13.68 -10.90
CA PHE A 122 37.04 -12.57 -11.63
C PHE A 122 35.55 -12.75 -11.94
N THR A 123 34.87 -13.67 -11.26
CA THR A 123 33.41 -13.82 -11.30
C THR A 123 32.76 -12.81 -10.37
N MET A 124 31.52 -12.42 -10.67
CA MET A 124 30.65 -11.70 -9.73
C MET A 124 29.62 -12.70 -9.22
N GLU A 125 29.67 -13.03 -7.93
CA GLU A 125 28.64 -13.85 -7.30
C GLU A 125 27.63 -12.95 -6.56
N CYS A 126 26.36 -13.08 -6.92
CA CYS A 126 25.27 -12.52 -6.12
C CYS A 126 25.17 -13.30 -4.82
N LYS A 127 25.27 -12.62 -3.68
CA LYS A 127 25.04 -13.27 -2.39
C LYS A 127 23.56 -13.60 -2.25
N GLU A 128 23.23 -14.87 -2.06
CA GLU A 128 21.85 -15.24 -1.75
C GLU A 128 21.37 -14.52 -0.48
N PRO A 129 20.14 -13.98 -0.46
CA PRO A 129 19.57 -13.39 0.72
C PRO A 129 19.44 -14.42 1.85
N SER A 130 19.60 -13.96 3.09
CA SER A 130 19.28 -14.79 4.26
C SER A 130 17.80 -15.20 4.24
N GLU A 131 17.45 -16.33 4.87
CA GLU A 131 16.04 -16.76 4.99
C GLU A 131 15.15 -15.68 5.62
N GLU A 132 15.66 -14.94 6.61
CA GLU A 132 14.95 -13.82 7.22
C GLU A 132 14.69 -12.68 6.21
N THR A 133 15.64 -12.41 5.32
CA THR A 133 15.48 -11.42 4.24
C THR A 133 14.47 -11.92 3.20
N LYS A 134 14.54 -13.20 2.81
CA LYS A 134 13.59 -13.81 1.87
C LYS A 134 12.16 -13.73 2.40
N ASN A 135 11.94 -14.09 3.65
CA ASN A 135 10.62 -14.05 4.28
C ASN A 135 10.04 -12.62 4.30
N ARG A 136 10.88 -11.62 4.61
CA ARG A 136 10.45 -10.21 4.55
C ARG A 136 10.17 -9.73 3.14
N LEU A 137 10.97 -10.11 2.15
CA LEU A 137 10.70 -9.79 0.74
C LEU A 137 9.37 -10.39 0.27
N VAL A 138 9.08 -11.64 0.66
CA VAL A 138 7.80 -12.29 0.36
C VAL A 138 6.64 -11.56 1.03
N ALA A 139 6.80 -11.14 2.30
CA ALA A 139 5.78 -10.36 3.01
C ALA A 139 5.55 -8.98 2.36
N LEU A 140 6.62 -8.28 1.94
CA LEU A 140 6.54 -7.02 1.18
C LEU A 140 5.81 -7.21 -0.14
N LEU A 141 6.16 -8.25 -0.90
CA LEU A 141 5.50 -8.57 -2.16
C LEU A 141 3.99 -8.76 -1.97
N LYS A 142 3.61 -9.62 -1.01
CA LYS A 142 2.22 -9.87 -0.63
C LYS A 142 1.50 -8.58 -0.23
N ALA A 143 2.13 -7.72 0.57
CA ALA A 143 1.57 -6.44 0.95
C ALA A 143 1.32 -5.55 -0.28
N ILE A 144 2.30 -5.41 -1.17
CA ILE A 144 2.20 -4.57 -2.38
C ILE A 144 1.10 -5.06 -3.32
N VAL A 145 1.00 -6.36 -3.57
CA VAL A 145 -0.08 -6.92 -4.41
C VAL A 145 -1.38 -7.15 -3.64
N ARG A 146 -1.46 -6.72 -2.39
CA ARG A 146 -2.61 -6.84 -1.48
C ARG A 146 -3.10 -8.29 -1.30
N ALA A 147 -2.19 -9.25 -1.33
CA ALA A 147 -2.46 -10.67 -1.13
C ALA A 147 -2.26 -11.09 0.33
N ASP A 148 -3.23 -11.82 0.88
CA ASP A 148 -3.20 -12.38 2.25
C ASP A 148 -2.85 -11.35 3.35
N ILE A 149 -3.29 -10.11 3.17
CA ILE A 149 -3.05 -9.04 4.14
C ILE A 149 -4.10 -9.03 5.24
N SER A 150 -3.70 -8.50 6.39
CA SER A 150 -4.59 -8.09 7.48
C SER A 150 -4.33 -6.62 7.85
N GLY A 151 -5.17 -6.04 8.72
CA GLY A 151 -5.17 -4.60 8.99
C GLY A 151 -6.37 -3.85 8.40
N PHE A 152 -7.46 -4.56 8.11
CA PHE A 152 -8.72 -3.94 7.70
C PHE A 152 -9.29 -3.08 8.82
N CYS A 153 -9.70 -1.87 8.47
CA CYS A 153 -10.28 -0.91 9.40
C CYS A 153 -11.67 -1.38 9.85
N THR A 154 -11.95 -1.24 11.13
CA THR A 154 -13.30 -1.33 11.69
C THR A 154 -14.08 -0.05 11.41
N GLU A 155 -15.42 -0.13 11.42
CA GLU A 155 -16.27 1.07 11.29
C GLU A 155 -15.94 2.15 12.34
N LYS A 156 -15.50 1.75 13.54
CA LYS A 156 -15.12 2.67 14.61
C LYS A 156 -13.83 3.43 14.29
N GLU A 157 -12.84 2.76 13.71
CA GLU A 157 -11.59 3.41 13.28
C GLU A 157 -11.87 4.39 12.14
N LEU A 158 -12.75 4.01 11.20
CA LEU A 158 -13.18 4.88 10.11
C LEU A 158 -13.91 6.16 10.58
N GLN A 159 -14.55 6.14 11.75
CA GLN A 159 -15.15 7.36 12.32
C GLN A 159 -14.13 8.35 12.88
N ASN A 160 -12.88 7.93 13.10
CA ASN A 160 -11.82 8.75 13.69
C ASN A 160 -10.64 8.90 12.72
N ILE A 161 -10.93 9.10 11.43
CA ILE A 161 -9.90 9.28 10.41
C ILE A 161 -9.25 10.66 10.58
N GLU A 162 -7.93 10.67 10.49
CA GLU A 162 -7.12 11.88 10.39
C GLU A 162 -6.62 12.04 8.96
N GLU A 163 -6.34 13.28 8.56
CA GLU A 163 -5.68 13.58 7.29
C GLU A 163 -4.31 12.88 7.21
N CYS A 164 -3.89 12.48 6.01
CA CYS A 164 -2.50 12.10 5.81
C CYS A 164 -1.67 13.33 5.49
N VAL A 165 -0.88 13.75 6.47
CA VAL A 165 0.12 14.80 6.30
C VAL A 165 1.27 14.22 5.48
N VAL A 166 1.35 14.63 4.22
CA VAL A 166 2.53 14.40 3.39
C VAL A 166 3.69 15.11 4.08
N GLN A 167 4.70 14.37 4.53
CA GLN A 167 5.97 14.99 4.94
C GLN A 167 6.70 15.36 3.63
N ASP A 168 6.81 16.67 3.38
CA ASP A 168 7.60 17.25 2.28
C ASP A 168 9.08 16.90 2.35
#